data_AF-Q84Q61-F1
#
_entry.id   AF-Q84Q61-F1
#
_cell.length_a   1.000
_cell.length_b   1.000
_cell.length_c   1.000
_cell.angle_alpha   90.00
_cell.angle_beta   90.00
_cell.angle_gamma   90.00
#
_symmetry.space_group_name_H-M   'P 1'
#
loop_
_entity.id
_entity.type
_entity.pdbx_description
1 polymer ?
#
loop_
_entity_poly.entity_id
_entity_poly.type
_entity_poly.pdbx_seq_one_letter_code
_entity_poly.pdbx_strand_id
1 'polypeptide(L)'
;MQHKWKVVEGGAGAGAGGGGGDQRRRCVTASLSMLIAATLAFLAYVAFFPYDGAGGLYRWWRCEGCGDAAGGFAFDEAAMAQGPTAGGARRRSPTTLSHIVFGVGASARTWDKRRGYAELWWRPGEMRGHVWLDEQPVGPWPAATCPPYRVSADASRFGDRASASRMARIVADSFLAVTAEMANGTTDSPEARWFVMGDDDTVFFPDNLVAVLNKYDHEEMYYVGAPSESVEQDVMHSYGMAFGGGGFAVSYPAAAELAKAIDGCLERYRLFYGSDQRVQACLSELGVPLTREPGFHQVNIHPHSNYFFHFTTKHYSDPNTALTILENVSFNRPTSQESGKVAIVNYSQTISLAKNKNFLTNFSPLLQAKSSTQKRRNRKVDVRGDAYGMLAAHPLAPLVSLHHLDHIEPISPGGQHGSPLDAARRLVRASRLDQARSLQQAFCYQRGPRYTWSVSVSWGYTVQLYPWAVAPHELEVPLRTFKTWRSWADGPFVFNTRPLSRDDACAQRAVFFLSAARNDTSSRGRGRSRATMTEYTRRVAKPGAKECDRPSFLAASTVHTVRVFAPKMSPNEWTRAPRRHCCSTKRTRFGTELEVRIRYCGRGELTTP
;
A
#
# COMPACT_ATOMS: atom_id res chain seq x y z
N MET A 1 -49.95 14.27 61.39
CA MET A 1 -51.29 14.72 60.97
C MET A 1 -51.39 14.47 59.46
N GLN A 2 -52.05 13.37 59.06
CA GLN A 2 -53.36 13.36 58.36
C GLN A 2 -53.27 14.03 56.97
N HIS A 3 -53.56 13.39 55.83
CA HIS A 3 -54.74 12.59 55.46
C HIS A 3 -54.43 11.73 54.21
N LYS A 4 -54.73 10.41 54.21
CA LYS A 4 -55.95 9.68 53.80
C LYS A 4 -55.94 9.17 52.34
N TRP A 5 -55.89 7.85 52.29
CA TRP A 5 -56.39 6.88 51.31
C TRP A 5 -57.60 7.28 50.44
N LYS A 6 -57.62 6.77 49.20
CA LYS A 6 -58.83 6.11 48.68
C LYS A 6 -58.51 4.97 47.72
N VAL A 7 -59.01 3.81 48.11
CA VAL A 7 -59.16 2.55 47.38
C VAL A 7 -60.29 2.68 46.37
N VAL A 8 -60.14 2.06 45.20
CA VAL A 8 -61.27 1.63 44.35
C VAL A 8 -61.02 0.18 43.99
N GLU A 9 -61.84 -0.69 44.58
CA GLU A 9 -62.08 -2.07 44.12
C GLU A 9 -63.20 -2.08 43.08
N GLY A 10 -63.18 -3.09 42.21
CA GLY A 10 -64.39 -3.67 41.63
C GLY A 10 -64.49 -3.62 40.10
N GLY A 11 -64.31 -4.78 39.46
CA GLY A 11 -64.68 -4.96 38.05
C GLY A 11 -64.11 -6.24 37.42
N ALA A 12 -64.67 -7.39 37.78
CA ALA A 12 -64.31 -8.71 37.29
C ALA A 12 -64.57 -8.92 35.79
N GLY A 13 -63.73 -9.74 35.13
CA GLY A 13 -63.95 -10.21 33.75
C GLY A 13 -62.81 -11.07 33.19
N ALA A 14 -62.79 -12.35 33.60
CA ALA A 14 -62.17 -13.55 33.01
C ALA A 14 -61.04 -13.47 31.94
N GLY A 15 -59.94 -14.23 32.16
CA GLY A 15 -59.13 -14.82 31.07
C GLY A 15 -57.63 -14.98 31.34
N ALA A 16 -57.16 -16.22 31.44
CA ALA A 16 -55.80 -16.71 31.77
C ALA A 16 -54.62 -16.18 30.93
N GLY A 17 -53.41 -16.16 31.52
CA GLY A 17 -52.13 -16.12 30.77
C GLY A 17 -50.87 -15.64 31.53
N GLY A 18 -50.45 -16.31 32.60
CA GLY A 18 -49.18 -16.04 33.30
C GLY A 18 -48.00 -16.83 32.72
N GLY A 19 -46.83 -16.19 32.51
CA GLY A 19 -45.61 -16.90 32.07
C GLY A 19 -44.33 -16.10 31.80
N GLY A 20 -44.31 -14.76 31.91
CA GLY A 20 -43.12 -13.96 31.50
C GLY A 20 -42.15 -13.53 32.60
N GLY A 21 -42.58 -13.47 33.87
CA GLY A 21 -41.81 -12.83 34.95
C GLY A 21 -40.73 -13.72 35.59
N ASP A 22 -40.95 -15.03 35.64
CA ASP A 22 -40.09 -15.97 36.37
C ASP A 22 -38.81 -16.34 35.58
N GLN A 23 -38.90 -16.36 34.25
CA GLN A 23 -37.76 -16.73 33.39
C GLN A 23 -36.68 -15.64 33.34
N ARG A 24 -37.07 -14.36 33.42
CA ARG A 24 -36.14 -13.22 33.38
C ARG A 24 -35.32 -13.09 34.67
N ARG A 25 -35.91 -13.41 35.83
CA ARG A 25 -35.19 -13.46 37.11
C ARG A 25 -34.19 -14.62 37.15
N ARG A 26 -34.59 -15.80 36.67
CA ARG A 26 -33.73 -17.00 36.62
C ARG A 26 -32.49 -16.80 35.74
N CYS A 27 -32.61 -16.15 34.59
CA CYS A 27 -31.46 -15.83 33.73
C CYS A 27 -30.49 -14.84 34.39
N VAL A 28 -30.98 -13.81 35.07
CA VAL A 28 -30.11 -12.82 35.74
C VAL A 28 -29.38 -13.45 36.92
N THR A 29 -30.03 -14.30 37.72
CA THR A 29 -29.36 -15.05 38.80
C THR A 29 -28.32 -16.03 38.26
N ALA A 30 -28.60 -16.73 37.14
CA ALA A 30 -27.63 -17.66 36.54
C ALA A 30 -26.39 -16.92 35.99
N SER A 31 -26.57 -15.76 35.35
CA SER A 31 -25.47 -14.93 34.86
C SER A 31 -24.63 -14.33 36.00
N LEU A 32 -25.26 -13.91 37.09
CA LEU A 32 -24.54 -13.38 38.25
C LEU A 32 -23.74 -14.47 38.98
N SER A 33 -24.31 -15.67 39.13
CA SER A 33 -23.61 -16.82 39.72
C SER A 33 -22.41 -17.27 38.89
N MET A 34 -22.52 -17.27 37.56
CA MET A 34 -21.38 -17.56 36.66
C MET A 34 -20.26 -16.52 36.78
N LEU A 35 -20.62 -15.24 36.89
CA LEU A 35 -19.63 -14.16 37.05
C LEU A 35 -18.90 -14.27 38.39
N ILE A 36 -19.63 -14.56 39.47
CA ILE A 36 -19.05 -14.77 40.80
C ILE A 36 -18.13 -16.00 40.78
N ALA A 37 -18.56 -17.12 40.18
CA ALA A 37 -17.73 -18.33 40.08
C ALA A 37 -16.45 -18.10 39.27
N ALA A 38 -16.53 -17.39 38.14
CA ALA A 38 -15.35 -17.07 37.32
C ALA A 38 -14.39 -16.12 38.04
N THR A 39 -14.92 -15.16 38.80
CA THR A 39 -14.10 -14.22 39.58
C THR A 39 -13.40 -14.93 40.73
N LEU A 40 -14.10 -15.81 41.45
CA LEU A 40 -13.50 -16.63 42.52
C LEU A 40 -12.46 -17.61 41.97
N ALA A 41 -12.69 -18.21 40.80
CA ALA A 41 -11.71 -19.08 40.15
C ALA A 41 -10.46 -18.31 39.72
N PHE A 42 -10.61 -17.09 39.20
CA PHE A 42 -9.48 -16.23 38.85
C PHE A 42 -8.69 -15.77 40.09
N LEU A 43 -9.38 -15.38 41.16
CA LEU A 43 -8.73 -15.01 42.42
C LEU A 43 -8.01 -16.20 43.07
N ALA A 44 -8.61 -17.40 43.03
CA ALA A 44 -7.95 -18.63 43.48
C ALA A 44 -6.72 -18.93 42.61
N TYR A 45 -6.82 -18.80 41.29
CA TYR A 45 -5.68 -18.99 40.39
C TYR A 45 -4.53 -18.02 40.73
N VAL A 46 -4.81 -16.74 40.95
CA VAL A 46 -3.78 -15.75 41.32
C VAL A 46 -3.21 -16.02 42.73
N ALA A 47 -4.02 -16.53 43.66
CA ALA A 47 -3.57 -16.83 45.02
C ALA A 47 -2.72 -18.11 45.11
N PHE A 48 -3.02 -19.14 44.32
CA PHE A 48 -2.27 -20.40 44.30
C PHE A 48 -1.12 -20.42 43.30
N PHE A 49 -1.08 -19.49 42.34
CA PHE A 49 0.01 -19.30 41.39
C PHE A 49 0.54 -17.85 41.46
N PRO A 50 1.18 -17.45 42.56
CA PRO A 50 1.82 -16.14 42.65
C PRO A 50 2.85 -15.99 41.53
N TYR A 51 2.78 -14.85 40.86
CA TYR A 51 3.59 -14.50 39.70
C TYR A 51 5.03 -14.22 40.15
N ASP A 52 5.84 -15.25 40.33
CA ASP A 52 7.29 -15.08 40.46
C ASP A 52 7.80 -14.62 39.10
N GLY A 53 8.34 -13.39 39.07
CA GLY A 53 8.69 -12.61 37.88
C GLY A 53 9.80 -13.18 36.98
N ALA A 54 9.72 -14.45 36.60
CA ALA A 54 10.57 -15.09 35.63
C ALA A 54 9.78 -16.13 34.79
N GLY A 55 9.31 -15.71 33.60
CA GLY A 55 9.29 -16.59 32.42
C GLY A 55 8.25 -17.73 32.31
N GLY A 56 7.10 -17.66 32.94
CA GLY A 56 6.09 -18.74 32.91
C GLY A 56 5.05 -18.69 31.78
N LEU A 57 5.43 -18.88 30.51
CA LEU A 57 4.50 -19.41 29.47
C LEU A 57 5.17 -20.10 28.26
N TYR A 58 6.50 -20.23 28.24
CA TYR A 58 7.25 -20.83 27.11
C TYR A 58 7.94 -22.17 27.44
N ARG A 59 7.41 -22.93 28.41
CA ARG A 59 8.05 -24.19 28.86
C ARG A 59 7.34 -25.48 28.40
N TRP A 60 6.50 -25.40 27.37
CA TRP A 60 5.79 -26.57 26.81
C TRP A 60 6.31 -27.06 25.46
N TRP A 61 7.43 -26.49 24.98
CA TRP A 61 8.15 -27.00 23.81
C TRP A 61 9.60 -27.27 24.19
N ARG A 62 9.83 -28.37 24.92
CA ARG A 62 11.15 -29.00 24.99
C ARG A 62 11.02 -30.45 24.54
N CYS A 63 11.84 -30.78 23.55
CA CYS A 63 12.07 -32.11 23.02
C CYS A 63 12.46 -33.05 24.18
N GLU A 64 11.72 -34.13 24.39
CA GLU A 64 12.20 -35.27 25.16
C GLU A 64 13.26 -35.99 24.31
N GLY A 65 14.52 -36.02 24.77
CA GLY A 65 15.58 -36.79 24.12
C GLY A 65 17.00 -36.23 24.18
N CYS A 66 17.22 -35.04 24.75
CA CYS A 66 18.58 -34.50 24.90
C CYS A 66 19.01 -34.47 26.38
N GLY A 67 19.38 -35.62 26.92
CA GLY A 67 20.34 -35.77 28.04
C GLY A 67 21.49 -36.65 27.52
N ASP A 68 22.76 -36.54 27.89
CA ASP A 68 23.41 -35.88 29.00
C ASP A 68 24.87 -35.62 28.61
N ALA A 69 25.41 -34.43 28.89
CA ALA A 69 26.83 -34.21 29.19
C ALA A 69 27.06 -32.73 29.51
N ALA A 70 26.79 -32.33 30.76
CA ALA A 70 27.32 -31.08 31.29
C ALA A 70 27.81 -31.33 32.72
N GLY A 71 29.05 -31.80 32.80
CA GLY A 71 29.85 -31.68 34.02
C GLY A 71 30.06 -30.19 34.32
N GLY A 72 29.91 -29.84 35.59
CA GLY A 72 30.02 -28.45 36.06
C GLY A 72 31.39 -27.85 35.81
N PHE A 73 31.43 -26.55 35.58
CA PHE A 73 32.65 -25.75 35.65
C PHE A 73 32.43 -24.53 36.52
N ALA A 74 33.40 -24.34 37.42
CA ALA A 74 33.48 -23.26 38.39
C ALA A 74 33.59 -21.90 37.71
N PHE A 75 32.95 -20.91 38.31
CA PHE A 75 32.96 -19.52 37.87
C PHE A 75 34.30 -18.87 38.23
N ASP A 76 35.03 -18.42 37.22
CA ASP A 76 36.24 -17.61 37.38
C ASP A 76 35.97 -16.18 36.85
N GLU A 77 35.93 -15.22 37.78
CA GLU A 77 35.48 -13.84 37.57
C GLU A 77 36.45 -13.00 36.71
N ALA A 78 37.65 -13.52 36.43
CA ALA A 78 38.68 -12.87 35.63
C ALA A 78 38.45 -12.95 34.10
N ALA A 79 37.58 -13.83 33.61
CA ALA A 79 37.32 -14.00 32.17
C ALA A 79 36.35 -12.96 31.57
N MET A 80 35.70 -12.13 32.40
CA MET A 80 34.77 -11.08 31.93
C MET A 80 35.46 -9.77 31.51
N ALA A 81 36.79 -9.66 31.64
CA ALA A 81 37.55 -8.48 31.22
C ALA A 81 38.06 -8.53 29.77
N GLN A 82 37.82 -9.62 29.04
CA GLN A 82 38.14 -9.74 27.61
C GLN A 82 36.89 -10.23 26.88
N GLY A 83 36.03 -9.28 26.52
CA GLY A 83 34.87 -9.55 25.67
C GLY A 83 35.27 -10.30 24.40
N PRO A 84 34.37 -11.11 23.81
CA PRO A 84 34.69 -11.91 22.64
C PRO A 84 35.21 -10.96 21.56
N THR A 85 36.48 -11.15 21.18
CA THR A 85 37.06 -10.50 20.01
C THR A 85 36.12 -10.74 18.86
N ALA A 86 35.65 -9.66 18.24
CA ALA A 86 34.83 -9.69 17.04
C ALA A 86 35.57 -10.50 15.95
N GLY A 87 35.32 -11.81 15.93
CA GLY A 87 35.63 -12.67 14.81
C GLY A 87 34.92 -12.06 13.61
N GLY A 88 35.72 -11.66 12.62
CA GLY A 88 35.31 -10.76 11.55
C GLY A 88 34.00 -11.17 10.89
N ALA A 89 32.91 -10.46 11.22
CA ALA A 89 31.80 -10.33 10.30
C ALA A 89 32.40 -9.70 9.04
N ARG A 90 32.63 -10.52 8.01
CA ARG A 90 33.10 -10.09 6.70
C ARG A 90 32.20 -8.92 6.30
N ARG A 91 32.76 -7.71 6.26
CA ARG A 91 32.01 -6.48 5.96
C ARG A 91 31.50 -6.61 4.53
N ARG A 92 30.28 -7.14 4.37
CA ARG A 92 29.67 -7.45 3.09
C ARG A 92 29.61 -6.18 2.23
N SER A 93 29.86 -6.31 0.93
CA SER A 93 29.78 -5.17 0.03
C SER A 93 28.32 -4.73 -0.10
N PRO A 94 28.03 -3.41 -0.06
CA PRO A 94 26.66 -2.92 -0.24
C PRO A 94 26.07 -3.36 -1.57
N THR A 95 24.75 -3.61 -1.58
CA THR A 95 23.98 -3.83 -2.80
C THR A 95 24.00 -2.54 -3.63
N THR A 96 24.17 -2.71 -4.93
CA THR A 96 24.15 -1.66 -5.97
C THR A 96 23.20 -2.07 -7.08
N LEU A 97 22.92 -1.17 -8.03
CA LEU A 97 22.01 -1.45 -9.16
C LEU A 97 22.44 -2.67 -9.98
N SER A 98 23.74 -2.90 -10.13
CA SER A 98 24.27 -4.03 -10.89
C SER A 98 23.96 -5.39 -10.24
N HIS A 99 23.67 -5.43 -8.95
CA HIS A 99 23.28 -6.66 -8.25
C HIS A 99 21.78 -7.01 -8.42
N ILE A 100 20.98 -6.09 -8.94
CA ILE A 100 19.52 -6.23 -9.08
C ILE A 100 19.18 -6.64 -10.51
N VAL A 101 18.29 -7.62 -10.66
CA VAL A 101 17.78 -8.11 -11.95
C VAL A 101 16.32 -7.72 -12.06
N PHE A 102 15.98 -6.85 -13.01
CA PHE A 102 14.60 -6.43 -13.25
C PHE A 102 13.89 -7.39 -14.22
N GLY A 103 12.71 -7.88 -13.85
CA GLY A 103 11.79 -8.61 -14.71
C GLY A 103 10.53 -7.78 -14.94
N VAL A 104 10.43 -7.15 -16.11
CA VAL A 104 9.28 -6.29 -16.46
C VAL A 104 8.27 -7.12 -17.25
N GLY A 105 7.09 -7.34 -16.70
CA GLY A 105 6.03 -8.06 -17.39
C GLY A 105 5.29 -7.15 -18.37
N ALA A 106 5.21 -7.55 -19.63
CA ALA A 106 4.60 -6.76 -20.69
C ALA A 106 3.88 -7.64 -21.73
N SER A 107 3.18 -6.99 -22.66
CA SER A 107 2.68 -7.63 -23.89
C SER A 107 3.30 -6.97 -25.11
N ALA A 108 3.72 -7.78 -26.08
CA ALA A 108 4.32 -7.30 -27.33
C ALA A 108 3.38 -6.35 -28.08
N ARG A 109 2.07 -6.59 -27.98
CA ARG A 109 1.02 -5.77 -28.62
C ARG A 109 0.87 -4.38 -28.00
N THR A 110 1.11 -4.22 -26.70
CA THR A 110 0.90 -2.95 -25.99
C THR A 110 2.20 -2.21 -25.67
N TRP A 111 3.35 -2.88 -25.83
CA TRP A 111 4.66 -2.35 -25.46
C TRP A 111 4.93 -0.96 -26.02
N ASP A 112 4.76 -0.74 -27.34
CA ASP A 112 5.06 0.56 -27.95
C ASP A 112 4.23 1.72 -27.42
N LYS A 113 3.05 1.44 -26.85
CA LYS A 113 2.19 2.45 -26.22
C LYS A 113 2.58 2.75 -24.78
N ARG A 114 3.25 1.82 -24.11
CA ARG A 114 3.52 1.88 -22.65
C ARG A 114 4.99 2.04 -22.29
N ARG A 115 5.91 1.67 -23.19
CA ARG A 115 7.36 1.70 -22.97
C ARG A 115 7.90 3.04 -22.49
N GLY A 116 7.21 4.14 -22.83
CA GLY A 116 7.55 5.48 -22.35
C GLY A 116 7.70 5.56 -20.82
N TYR A 117 6.97 4.75 -20.04
CA TYR A 117 7.14 4.67 -18.58
C TYR A 117 8.44 3.98 -18.17
N ALA A 118 8.76 2.83 -18.80
CA ALA A 118 10.02 2.13 -18.57
C ALA A 118 11.24 3.02 -18.92
N GLU A 119 11.16 3.77 -20.02
CA GLU A 119 12.20 4.70 -20.48
C GLU A 119 12.46 5.86 -19.49
N LEU A 120 11.52 6.18 -18.58
CA LEU A 120 11.74 7.24 -17.61
C LEU A 120 12.81 6.87 -16.57
N TRP A 121 12.88 5.60 -16.17
CA TRP A 121 13.67 5.16 -15.03
C TRP A 121 14.78 4.16 -15.39
N TRP A 122 14.64 3.44 -16.50
CA TRP A 122 15.68 2.53 -16.98
C TRP A 122 16.98 3.27 -17.31
N ARG A 123 18.12 2.71 -16.89
CA ARG A 123 19.46 3.26 -17.17
C ARG A 123 20.26 2.21 -17.96
N PRO A 124 20.29 2.31 -19.31
CA PRO A 124 21.06 1.39 -20.15
C PRO A 124 22.53 1.34 -19.71
N GLY A 125 23.09 0.13 -19.59
CA GLY A 125 24.47 -0.10 -19.18
C GLY A 125 24.74 -0.02 -17.67
N GLU A 126 23.84 0.55 -16.87
CA GLU A 126 23.93 0.54 -15.40
C GLU A 126 23.06 -0.55 -14.76
N MET A 127 21.97 -0.92 -15.43
CA MET A 127 20.97 -1.87 -14.94
C MET A 127 20.93 -3.12 -15.83
N ARG A 128 20.48 -4.23 -15.25
CA ARG A 128 20.26 -5.50 -15.96
C ARG A 128 18.89 -6.07 -15.66
N GLY A 129 18.39 -6.88 -16.58
CA GLY A 129 17.02 -7.36 -16.54
C GLY A 129 16.42 -7.48 -17.93
N HIS A 130 15.19 -7.95 -18.00
CA HIS A 130 14.49 -8.18 -19.24
C HIS A 130 13.02 -7.76 -19.17
N VAL A 131 12.48 -7.32 -20.30
CA VAL A 131 11.05 -7.25 -20.54
C VAL A 131 10.57 -8.64 -20.99
N TRP A 132 9.68 -9.25 -20.21
CA TRP A 132 9.10 -10.57 -20.50
C TRP A 132 7.79 -10.44 -21.27
N LEU A 133 7.88 -10.69 -22.58
CA LEU A 133 6.78 -10.59 -23.52
C LEU A 133 6.03 -11.92 -23.64
N ASP A 134 4.76 -11.83 -24.02
CA ASP A 134 3.91 -12.96 -24.39
C ASP A 134 4.28 -13.58 -25.74
N GLU A 135 4.80 -12.77 -26.66
CA GLU A 135 5.23 -13.19 -28.00
C GLU A 135 6.38 -12.31 -28.51
N GLN A 136 6.91 -12.66 -29.69
CA GLN A 136 7.95 -11.87 -30.33
C GLN A 136 7.38 -10.53 -30.85
N PRO A 137 8.05 -9.38 -30.59
CA PRO A 137 7.59 -8.10 -31.12
C PRO A 137 7.76 -8.05 -32.65
N VAL A 138 6.78 -7.45 -33.34
CA VAL A 138 6.70 -7.38 -34.82
C VAL A 138 7.64 -6.30 -35.42
N GLY A 139 8.31 -5.50 -34.59
CA GLY A 139 9.16 -4.37 -35.01
C GLY A 139 10.52 -4.32 -34.31
N PRO A 140 11.39 -3.37 -34.70
CA PRO A 140 12.71 -3.23 -34.11
C PRO A 140 12.60 -2.89 -32.62
N TRP A 141 13.40 -3.56 -31.79
CA TRP A 141 13.43 -3.31 -30.35
C TRP A 141 14.19 -2.02 -30.01
N PRO A 142 13.64 -1.12 -29.19
CA PRO A 142 14.30 0.14 -28.79
C PRO A 142 15.41 -0.08 -27.73
N ALA A 143 16.44 -0.85 -28.08
CA ALA A 143 17.51 -1.26 -27.17
C ALA A 143 18.32 -0.09 -26.54
N ALA A 144 18.29 1.08 -27.18
CA ALA A 144 19.00 2.27 -26.69
C ALA A 144 18.35 2.90 -25.45
N THR A 145 17.04 2.70 -25.24
CA THR A 145 16.26 3.35 -24.18
C THR A 145 15.54 2.36 -23.27
N CYS A 146 15.28 1.15 -23.74
CA CYS A 146 14.52 0.13 -23.02
C CYS A 146 15.41 -1.03 -22.54
N PRO A 147 14.98 -1.79 -21.52
CA PRO A 147 15.62 -3.07 -21.19
C PRO A 147 15.55 -4.02 -22.39
N PRO A 148 16.49 -4.98 -22.54
CA PRO A 148 16.34 -6.05 -23.53
C PRO A 148 15.07 -6.87 -23.26
N TYR A 149 14.58 -7.62 -24.24
CA TYR A 149 13.39 -8.46 -24.07
C TYR A 149 13.71 -9.95 -24.09
N ARG A 150 12.81 -10.73 -23.50
CA ARG A 150 12.72 -12.19 -23.63
C ARG A 150 11.27 -12.57 -23.88
N VAL A 151 11.04 -13.65 -24.62
CA VAL A 151 9.70 -14.22 -24.78
C VAL A 151 9.49 -15.24 -23.66
N SER A 152 8.36 -15.13 -22.97
CA SER A 152 8.03 -16.02 -21.87
C SER A 152 7.76 -17.43 -22.40
N ALA A 153 8.11 -18.45 -21.60
CA ALA A 153 7.78 -19.82 -21.96
C ALA A 153 6.27 -20.05 -22.04
N ASP A 154 5.86 -21.05 -22.83
CA ASP A 154 4.45 -21.36 -23.03
C ASP A 154 3.75 -21.67 -21.68
N ALA A 155 2.62 -21.01 -21.49
CA ALA A 155 1.77 -21.13 -20.31
C ALA A 155 0.38 -21.69 -20.65
N SER A 156 0.18 -22.18 -21.89
CA SER A 156 -1.10 -22.71 -22.39
C SER A 156 -1.70 -23.81 -21.51
N ARG A 157 -0.85 -24.62 -20.84
CA ARG A 157 -1.28 -25.65 -19.88
C ARG A 157 -2.14 -25.13 -18.72
N PHE A 158 -2.05 -23.83 -18.42
CA PHE A 158 -2.86 -23.17 -17.39
C PHE A 158 -4.21 -22.63 -17.92
N GLY A 159 -4.57 -22.93 -19.17
CA GLY A 159 -5.85 -22.61 -19.78
C GLY A 159 -6.17 -21.11 -19.76
N ASP A 160 -7.34 -20.75 -19.23
CA ASP A 160 -7.81 -19.36 -19.10
C ASP A 160 -6.96 -18.51 -18.14
N ARG A 161 -5.99 -19.13 -17.45
CA ARG A 161 -5.04 -18.48 -16.53
C ARG A 161 -3.61 -18.44 -17.06
N ALA A 162 -3.40 -18.75 -18.35
CA ALA A 162 -2.08 -18.70 -18.98
C ALA A 162 -1.37 -17.36 -18.76
N SER A 163 -2.05 -16.23 -19.02
CA SER A 163 -1.43 -14.90 -18.87
C SER A 163 -1.03 -14.60 -17.43
N ALA A 164 -1.87 -14.94 -16.44
CA ALA A 164 -1.54 -14.73 -15.02
C ALA A 164 -0.39 -15.63 -14.56
N SER A 165 -0.36 -16.88 -15.04
CA SER A 165 0.70 -17.84 -14.71
C SER A 165 2.03 -17.45 -15.34
N ARG A 166 2.01 -16.95 -16.59
CA ARG A 166 3.17 -16.36 -17.26
C ARG A 166 3.79 -15.24 -16.44
N MET A 167 2.97 -14.28 -16.02
CA MET A 167 3.42 -13.15 -15.20
C MET A 167 3.96 -13.59 -13.84
N ALA A 168 3.34 -14.60 -13.20
CA ALA A 168 3.80 -15.15 -11.93
C ALA A 168 5.18 -15.84 -12.02
N ARG A 169 5.56 -16.33 -13.21
CA ARG A 169 6.85 -16.99 -13.44
C ARG A 169 8.02 -16.03 -13.65
N ILE A 170 7.79 -14.73 -13.87
CA ILE A 170 8.83 -13.75 -14.26
C ILE A 170 10.05 -13.78 -13.34
N VAL A 171 9.87 -13.87 -12.02
CA VAL A 171 11.00 -13.94 -11.07
C VAL A 171 11.80 -15.24 -11.25
N ALA A 172 11.10 -16.37 -11.33
CA ALA A 172 11.72 -17.67 -11.54
C ALA A 172 12.42 -17.76 -12.91
N ASP A 173 11.77 -17.30 -13.97
CA ASP A 173 12.34 -17.32 -15.33
C ASP A 173 13.54 -16.34 -15.44
N SER A 174 13.51 -15.21 -14.72
CA SER A 174 14.67 -14.30 -14.61
C SER A 174 15.84 -14.93 -13.86
N PHE A 175 15.57 -15.65 -12.77
CA PHE A 175 16.59 -16.43 -12.07
C PHE A 175 17.22 -17.49 -12.97
N LEU A 176 16.39 -18.29 -13.65
CA LEU A 176 16.86 -19.32 -14.58
C LEU A 176 17.69 -18.72 -15.72
N ALA A 177 17.26 -17.60 -16.31
CA ALA A 177 18.02 -16.91 -17.36
C ALA A 177 19.41 -16.47 -16.87
N VAL A 178 19.50 -15.86 -15.69
CA VAL A 178 20.79 -15.44 -15.11
C VAL A 178 21.70 -16.64 -14.81
N THR A 179 21.14 -17.72 -14.25
CA THR A 179 21.94 -18.92 -13.95
C THR A 179 22.46 -19.61 -15.22
N ALA A 180 21.67 -19.61 -16.30
CA ALA A 180 22.10 -20.15 -17.59
C ALA A 180 23.21 -19.29 -18.23
N GLU A 181 23.12 -17.97 -18.14
CA GLU A 181 24.17 -17.05 -18.60
C GLU A 181 25.48 -17.24 -17.81
N MET A 182 25.39 -17.47 -16.50
CA MET A 182 26.54 -17.77 -15.65
C MET A 182 27.17 -19.12 -16.00
N ALA A 183 26.36 -20.15 -16.22
CA ALA A 183 26.84 -21.50 -16.57
C ALA A 183 27.54 -21.52 -17.94
N ASN A 184 27.10 -20.71 -18.88
CA ASN A 184 27.70 -20.59 -20.21
C ASN A 184 28.96 -19.70 -20.24
N GLY A 185 29.37 -19.13 -19.09
CA GLY A 185 30.53 -18.24 -19.00
C GLY A 185 30.36 -16.91 -19.75
N THR A 186 29.11 -16.52 -20.06
CA THR A 186 28.80 -15.37 -20.92
C THR A 186 28.62 -14.06 -20.15
N THR A 187 28.92 -14.02 -18.84
CA THR A 187 28.68 -12.81 -18.04
C THR A 187 29.91 -12.43 -17.20
N ASP A 188 30.38 -11.19 -17.41
CA ASP A 188 31.27 -10.47 -16.49
C ASP A 188 30.47 -9.72 -15.40
N SER A 189 29.15 -9.92 -15.38
CA SER A 189 28.25 -9.20 -14.48
C SER A 189 28.47 -9.61 -13.02
N PRO A 190 28.38 -8.67 -12.06
CA PRO A 190 28.44 -9.01 -10.65
C PRO A 190 27.31 -9.95 -10.25
N GLU A 191 27.52 -10.70 -9.17
CA GLU A 191 26.56 -11.63 -8.61
C GLU A 191 25.14 -11.04 -8.49
N ALA A 192 24.12 -11.83 -8.83
CA ALA A 192 22.73 -11.45 -8.61
C ALA A 192 22.35 -11.62 -7.15
N ARG A 193 21.73 -10.59 -6.57
CA ARG A 193 21.28 -10.58 -5.17
C ARG A 193 19.78 -10.47 -5.03
N TRP A 194 19.15 -9.78 -5.98
CA TRP A 194 17.72 -9.46 -5.94
C TRP A 194 17.11 -9.56 -7.33
N PHE A 195 15.90 -10.12 -7.39
CA PHE A 195 15.06 -10.21 -8.57
C PHE A 195 13.82 -9.36 -8.35
N VAL A 196 13.63 -8.32 -9.16
CA VAL A 196 12.58 -7.32 -8.99
C VAL A 196 11.57 -7.47 -10.11
N MET A 197 10.32 -7.70 -9.77
CA MET A 197 9.22 -7.76 -10.74
C MET A 197 8.46 -6.43 -10.76
N GLY A 198 8.01 -6.01 -11.94
CA GLY A 198 7.06 -4.91 -12.13
C GLY A 198 6.34 -5.03 -13.48
N ASP A 199 5.26 -4.28 -13.65
CA ASP A 199 4.49 -4.20 -14.91
C ASP A 199 5.06 -3.13 -15.87
N ASP A 200 4.66 -3.14 -17.14
CA ASP A 200 5.16 -2.26 -18.21
C ASP A 200 4.87 -0.76 -18.05
N ASP A 201 3.98 -0.40 -17.11
CA ASP A 201 3.62 0.94 -16.68
C ASP A 201 4.03 1.23 -15.22
N THR A 202 4.93 0.42 -14.66
CA THR A 202 5.59 0.68 -13.38
C THR A 202 6.76 1.65 -13.57
N VAL A 203 6.80 2.69 -12.76
CA VAL A 203 7.90 3.66 -12.69
C VAL A 203 8.68 3.44 -11.41
N PHE A 204 9.88 2.85 -11.52
CA PHE A 204 10.77 2.65 -10.36
C PHE A 204 11.63 3.88 -10.06
N PHE A 205 12.05 3.98 -8.81
CA PHE A 205 13.06 4.90 -8.29
C PHE A 205 14.26 4.05 -7.83
N PRO A 206 15.21 3.74 -8.74
CA PRO A 206 16.14 2.64 -8.53
C PRO A 206 17.18 2.85 -7.42
N ASP A 207 17.61 4.08 -7.18
CA ASP A 207 18.54 4.40 -6.08
C ASP A 207 17.84 4.24 -4.71
N ASN A 208 16.55 4.59 -4.64
CA ASN A 208 15.71 4.34 -3.47
C ASN A 208 15.44 2.85 -3.27
N LEU A 209 15.19 2.10 -4.34
CA LEU A 209 15.08 0.64 -4.29
C LEU A 209 16.36 0.01 -3.72
N VAL A 210 17.54 0.44 -4.19
CA VAL A 210 18.83 0.00 -3.65
C VAL A 210 18.95 0.34 -2.17
N ALA A 211 18.55 1.55 -1.74
CA ALA A 211 18.58 1.93 -0.33
C ALA A 211 17.66 1.05 0.52
N VAL A 212 16.49 0.66 0.00
CA VAL A 212 15.56 -0.26 0.67
C VAL A 212 16.17 -1.65 0.79
N LEU A 213 16.68 -2.22 -0.31
CA LEU A 213 17.20 -3.58 -0.33
C LEU A 213 18.50 -3.74 0.48
N ASN A 214 19.27 -2.66 0.67
CA ASN A 214 20.43 -2.64 1.55
C ASN A 214 20.11 -2.81 3.05
N LYS A 215 18.82 -2.74 3.44
CA LYS A 215 18.40 -3.02 4.82
C LYS A 215 18.37 -4.52 5.15
N TYR A 216 18.36 -5.37 4.13
CA TYR A 216 18.13 -6.80 4.25
C TYR A 216 19.37 -7.59 3.87
N ASP A 217 19.55 -8.74 4.52
CA ASP A 217 20.59 -9.69 4.16
C ASP A 217 20.19 -10.45 2.89
N HIS A 218 20.86 -10.20 1.78
CA HIS A 218 20.48 -10.80 0.50
C HIS A 218 20.80 -12.30 0.40
N GLU A 219 21.56 -12.84 1.34
CA GLU A 219 21.84 -14.27 1.50
C GLU A 219 20.70 -15.01 2.23
N GLU A 220 19.72 -14.28 2.77
CA GLU A 220 18.52 -14.82 3.41
C GLU A 220 17.31 -14.72 2.48
N MET A 221 16.26 -15.51 2.77
CA MET A 221 15.05 -15.53 1.96
C MET A 221 14.11 -14.37 2.30
N TYR A 222 13.99 -13.42 1.37
CA TYR A 222 13.11 -12.27 1.48
C TYR A 222 12.17 -12.12 0.29
N TYR A 223 10.94 -11.71 0.59
CA TYR A 223 9.92 -11.22 -0.34
C TYR A 223 9.54 -9.81 0.10
N VAL A 224 9.97 -8.78 -0.63
CA VAL A 224 9.87 -7.36 -0.22
C VAL A 224 8.93 -6.61 -1.15
N GLY A 225 7.95 -5.89 -0.61
CA GLY A 225 7.00 -5.08 -1.38
C GLY A 225 5.92 -4.48 -0.50
N ALA A 226 4.79 -4.07 -1.09
CA ALA A 226 3.67 -3.51 -0.32
C ALA A 226 2.32 -4.15 -0.69
N PRO A 227 1.41 -4.30 0.30
CA PRO A 227 0.00 -4.56 0.02
C PRO A 227 -0.66 -3.35 -0.67
N SER A 228 -1.93 -3.48 -0.99
CA SER A 228 -2.70 -2.43 -1.66
C SER A 228 -2.98 -1.27 -0.71
N GLU A 229 -3.14 -0.06 -1.23
CA GLU A 229 -3.68 1.06 -0.48
C GLU A 229 -5.17 0.87 -0.07
N SER A 230 -5.83 -0.16 -0.61
CA SER A 230 -7.24 -0.51 -0.39
C SER A 230 -7.44 -1.65 0.60
N VAL A 231 -8.14 -1.36 1.70
CA VAL A 231 -8.59 -2.36 2.68
C VAL A 231 -9.43 -3.45 2.02
N GLU A 232 -10.30 -3.10 1.09
CA GLU A 232 -11.19 -4.06 0.42
C GLU A 232 -10.42 -5.08 -0.43
N GLN A 233 -9.28 -4.67 -1.00
CA GLN A 233 -8.39 -5.55 -1.75
C GLN A 233 -7.58 -6.43 -0.82
N ASP A 234 -7.03 -5.86 0.24
CA ASP A 234 -6.19 -6.60 1.17
C ASP A 234 -6.97 -7.66 1.96
N VAL A 235 -8.24 -7.40 2.30
CA VAL A 235 -9.14 -8.41 2.90
C VAL A 235 -9.29 -9.64 2.00
N MET A 236 -9.29 -9.45 0.68
CA MET A 236 -9.38 -10.56 -0.28
C MET A 236 -8.04 -11.30 -0.48
N HIS A 237 -6.91 -10.67 -0.15
CA HIS A 237 -5.55 -11.17 -0.43
C HIS A 237 -4.68 -11.27 0.84
N SER A 238 -5.30 -11.43 2.01
CA SER A 238 -4.66 -11.71 3.31
C SER A 238 -3.68 -10.65 3.87
N TYR A 239 -3.65 -9.43 3.31
CA TYR A 239 -2.65 -8.40 3.61
C TYR A 239 -1.17 -8.87 3.47
N GLY A 240 -0.94 -10.07 2.94
CA GLY A 240 0.36 -10.73 2.88
C GLY A 240 0.92 -10.80 1.45
N MET A 241 0.28 -10.13 0.50
CA MET A 241 0.65 -10.11 -0.91
C MET A 241 1.24 -8.76 -1.28
N ALA A 242 2.43 -8.74 -1.88
CA ALA A 242 2.87 -7.57 -2.62
C ALA A 242 2.16 -7.56 -3.97
N PHE A 243 1.55 -6.44 -4.34
CA PHE A 243 0.87 -6.33 -5.62
C PHE A 243 1.89 -6.02 -6.74
N GLY A 244 1.85 -6.79 -7.83
CA GLY A 244 2.88 -6.85 -8.87
C GLY A 244 3.10 -5.53 -9.62
N GLY A 245 2.03 -4.80 -9.90
CA GLY A 245 2.10 -3.46 -10.48
C GLY A 245 2.91 -2.42 -9.67
N GLY A 246 2.77 -2.39 -8.34
CA GLY A 246 3.61 -1.59 -7.47
C GLY A 246 5.04 -2.12 -7.42
N GLY A 247 5.26 -3.34 -7.91
CA GLY A 247 6.54 -4.02 -7.91
C GLY A 247 6.83 -4.73 -6.59
N PHE A 248 7.70 -5.73 -6.67
CA PHE A 248 8.23 -6.43 -5.51
C PHE A 248 9.62 -6.99 -5.82
N ALA A 249 10.40 -7.25 -4.77
CA ALA A 249 11.72 -7.84 -4.85
C ALA A 249 11.74 -9.21 -4.15
N VAL A 250 12.48 -10.15 -4.73
CA VAL A 250 12.75 -11.47 -4.16
C VAL A 250 14.27 -11.64 -4.09
N SER A 251 14.79 -11.98 -2.91
CA SER A 251 16.22 -12.25 -2.71
C SER A 251 16.68 -13.45 -3.54
N TYR A 252 17.96 -13.55 -3.86
CA TYR A 252 18.54 -14.67 -4.61
C TYR A 252 18.14 -16.07 -4.09
N PRO A 253 18.34 -16.43 -2.80
CA PRO A 253 17.97 -17.77 -2.30
C PRO A 253 16.47 -18.05 -2.42
N ALA A 254 15.61 -17.06 -2.12
CA ALA A 254 14.16 -17.21 -2.29
C ALA A 254 13.77 -17.41 -3.76
N ALA A 255 14.43 -16.72 -4.71
CA ALA A 255 14.18 -16.90 -6.13
C ALA A 255 14.65 -18.29 -6.62
N ALA A 256 15.75 -18.81 -6.06
CA ALA A 256 16.24 -20.15 -6.36
C ALA A 256 15.26 -21.24 -5.92
N GLU A 257 14.72 -21.14 -4.70
CA GLU A 257 13.70 -22.08 -4.21
C GLU A 257 12.37 -21.91 -4.97
N LEU A 258 11.97 -20.67 -5.26
CA LEU A 258 10.78 -20.40 -6.07
C LEU A 258 10.89 -21.04 -7.46
N ALA A 259 12.05 -20.94 -8.13
CA ALA A 259 12.24 -21.52 -9.45
C ALA A 259 12.07 -23.06 -9.48
N LYS A 260 12.42 -23.75 -8.39
CA LYS A 260 12.21 -25.20 -8.25
C LYS A 260 10.75 -25.57 -8.05
N ALA A 261 9.98 -24.70 -7.39
CA ALA A 261 8.62 -25.01 -6.94
C ALA A 261 7.50 -24.38 -7.80
N ILE A 262 7.78 -23.32 -8.57
CA ILE A 262 6.78 -22.43 -9.16
C ILE A 262 5.77 -23.16 -10.03
N ASP A 263 6.19 -24.10 -10.86
CA ASP A 263 5.30 -24.77 -11.80
C ASP A 263 4.27 -25.65 -11.09
N GLY A 264 4.71 -26.50 -10.16
CA GLY A 264 3.81 -27.31 -9.34
C GLY A 264 2.94 -26.45 -8.41
N CYS A 265 3.47 -25.33 -7.92
CA CYS A 265 2.69 -24.37 -7.14
C CYS A 265 1.57 -23.73 -7.98
N LEU A 266 1.85 -23.31 -9.22
CA LEU A 266 0.86 -22.71 -10.11
C LEU A 266 -0.27 -23.68 -10.49
N GLU A 267 0.01 -24.99 -10.52
CA GLU A 267 -1.01 -26.03 -10.66
C GLU A 267 -1.89 -26.15 -9.41
N ARG A 268 -1.29 -26.15 -8.21
CA ARG A 268 -2.04 -26.16 -6.93
C ARG A 268 -2.94 -24.94 -6.77
N TYR A 269 -2.43 -23.75 -7.11
CA TYR A 269 -3.16 -22.48 -7.04
C TYR A 269 -3.76 -22.05 -8.38
N ARG A 270 -4.13 -23.00 -9.26
CA ARG A 270 -4.69 -22.70 -10.58
C ARG A 270 -5.98 -21.87 -10.57
N LEU A 271 -6.71 -21.84 -9.46
CA LEU A 271 -7.94 -21.05 -9.32
C LEU A 271 -7.69 -19.59 -8.91
N PHE A 272 -6.47 -19.25 -8.49
CA PHE A 272 -6.14 -17.87 -8.10
C PHE A 272 -6.17 -16.95 -9.31
N TYR A 273 -6.73 -15.76 -9.12
CA TYR A 273 -7.08 -14.90 -10.24
C TYR A 273 -5.85 -14.21 -10.83
N GLY A 274 -5.09 -13.51 -9.97
CA GLY A 274 -3.95 -12.71 -10.36
C GLY A 274 -2.62 -13.46 -10.28
N SER A 275 -1.63 -12.98 -11.02
CA SER A 275 -0.23 -13.40 -10.91
C SER A 275 0.30 -13.23 -9.50
N ASP A 276 0.00 -12.09 -8.90
CA ASP A 276 0.59 -11.64 -7.64
C ASP A 276 0.13 -12.53 -6.48
N GLN A 277 -1.15 -12.91 -6.51
CA GLN A 277 -1.74 -13.84 -5.56
C GLN A 277 -1.09 -15.22 -5.65
N ARG A 278 -0.72 -15.65 -6.86
CA ARG A 278 -0.02 -16.93 -7.07
C ARG A 278 1.40 -16.87 -6.54
N VAL A 279 2.13 -15.79 -6.83
CA VAL A 279 3.49 -15.59 -6.32
C VAL A 279 3.49 -15.57 -4.79
N GLN A 280 2.56 -14.83 -4.17
CA GLN A 280 2.39 -14.81 -2.72
C GLN A 280 2.11 -16.20 -2.16
N ALA A 281 1.23 -16.99 -2.80
CA ALA A 281 0.94 -18.34 -2.36
C ALA A 281 2.18 -19.24 -2.42
N CYS A 282 2.94 -19.19 -3.53
CA CYS A 282 4.15 -19.99 -3.69
C CYS A 282 5.25 -19.61 -2.70
N LEU A 283 5.47 -18.32 -2.48
CA LEU A 283 6.44 -17.86 -1.48
C LEU A 283 6.00 -18.21 -0.06
N SER A 284 4.69 -18.19 0.22
CA SER A 284 4.15 -18.62 1.51
C SER A 284 4.31 -20.13 1.75
N GLU A 285 4.14 -20.98 0.72
CA GLU A 285 4.44 -22.42 0.82
C GLU A 285 5.91 -22.69 1.14
N LEU A 286 6.82 -21.83 0.65
CA LEU A 286 8.25 -21.87 0.94
C LEU A 286 8.62 -21.25 2.29
N GLY A 287 7.64 -20.76 3.07
CA GLY A 287 7.88 -20.13 4.37
C GLY A 287 8.46 -18.71 4.27
N VAL A 288 8.31 -18.02 3.14
CA VAL A 288 8.82 -16.67 2.90
C VAL A 288 7.66 -15.66 2.93
N PRO A 289 7.36 -15.04 4.10
CA PRO A 289 6.28 -14.06 4.21
C PRO A 289 6.67 -12.71 3.58
N LEU A 290 5.65 -11.89 3.30
CA LEU A 290 5.85 -10.52 2.82
C LEU A 290 6.53 -9.66 3.89
N THR A 291 7.66 -9.09 3.51
CA THR A 291 8.35 -7.98 4.18
C THR A 291 7.84 -6.66 3.61
N ARG A 292 7.14 -5.89 4.44
CA ARG A 292 6.41 -4.70 4.00
C ARG A 292 7.30 -3.46 3.89
N GLU A 293 7.26 -2.82 2.73
CA GLU A 293 7.94 -1.56 2.44
C GLU A 293 6.94 -0.55 1.86
N PRO A 294 6.58 0.52 2.59
CA PRO A 294 5.47 1.40 2.22
C PRO A 294 5.75 2.31 1.01
N GLY A 295 6.93 2.23 0.41
CA GLY A 295 7.32 3.01 -0.77
C GLY A 295 6.97 2.37 -2.11
N PHE A 296 6.49 1.12 -2.12
CA PHE A 296 5.95 0.48 -3.31
C PHE A 296 4.48 0.83 -3.44
N HIS A 297 4.10 1.50 -4.54
CA HIS A 297 2.72 1.94 -4.74
C HIS A 297 2.11 1.36 -6.00
N GLN A 298 0.93 0.75 -5.86
CA GLN A 298 0.13 0.32 -7.00
C GLN A 298 -0.39 1.49 -7.82
N VAL A 299 -0.76 2.60 -7.16
CA VAL A 299 -1.46 3.78 -7.73
C VAL A 299 -2.46 3.42 -8.85
N ASN A 300 -3.08 2.26 -8.72
CA ASN A 300 -3.92 1.69 -9.76
C ASN A 300 -5.29 2.32 -9.67
N ILE A 301 -5.81 2.80 -10.80
CA ILE A 301 -7.15 3.34 -11.01
C ILE A 301 -7.61 2.83 -12.40
N HIS A 302 -8.81 2.27 -12.59
CA HIS A 302 -9.38 2.11 -13.93
C HIS A 302 -10.45 3.20 -14.18
N PRO A 303 -10.30 4.07 -15.18
CA PRO A 303 -11.44 4.78 -15.75
C PRO A 303 -12.28 3.76 -16.53
N HIS A 304 -13.58 3.99 -16.59
CA HIS A 304 -14.51 3.15 -17.35
C HIS A 304 -13.99 2.88 -18.77
N SER A 305 -13.94 1.61 -19.19
CA SER A 305 -14.06 1.28 -20.60
C SER A 305 -15.46 1.69 -21.04
N ASN A 306 -15.56 2.74 -21.85
CA ASN A 306 -16.77 3.11 -22.58
C ASN A 306 -17.22 1.93 -23.45
N TYR A 307 -18.27 1.22 -23.02
CA TYR A 307 -19.22 0.60 -23.94
C TYR A 307 -20.49 1.43 -23.88
N PHE A 308 -20.59 2.40 -24.79
CA PHE A 308 -21.87 2.98 -25.21
C PHE A 308 -22.73 1.84 -25.78
N PHE A 309 -23.83 1.49 -25.12
CA PHE A 309 -24.88 0.73 -25.78
C PHE A 309 -25.69 1.71 -26.63
N HIS A 310 -25.52 1.63 -27.95
CA HIS A 310 -26.53 2.09 -28.89
C HIS A 310 -27.73 1.14 -28.72
N PHE A 311 -28.84 1.64 -28.18
CA PHE A 311 -30.12 0.95 -28.33
C PHE A 311 -30.57 1.14 -29.78
N THR A 312 -30.24 0.21 -30.66
CA THR A 312 -31.06 0.00 -31.84
C THR A 312 -32.31 -0.76 -31.39
N THR A 313 -33.42 -0.04 -31.30
CA THR A 313 -34.75 -0.63 -31.15
C THR A 313 -35.02 -1.50 -32.37
N LYS A 314 -34.84 -2.81 -32.24
CA LYS A 314 -35.51 -3.76 -33.14
C LYS A 314 -36.92 -3.97 -32.62
N HIS A 315 -37.88 -3.40 -33.33
CA HIS A 315 -39.28 -3.77 -33.24
C HIS A 315 -39.41 -5.30 -33.38
N TYR A 316 -39.98 -5.94 -32.38
CA TYR A 316 -40.69 -7.20 -32.57
C TYR A 316 -42.14 -6.96 -32.16
N SER A 317 -43.00 -7.02 -33.17
CA SER A 317 -44.45 -7.08 -33.09
C SER A 317 -44.87 -8.51 -32.78
N ASP A 318 -45.35 -8.78 -31.57
CA ASP A 318 -46.36 -9.81 -31.32
C ASP A 318 -47.07 -9.53 -29.97
N PRO A 319 -48.37 -9.18 -29.96
CA PRO A 319 -49.11 -8.88 -28.76
C PRO A 319 -50.07 -10.04 -28.43
N ASN A 320 -49.59 -11.15 -27.86
CA ASN A 320 -50.50 -12.17 -27.30
C ASN A 320 -49.80 -13.18 -26.37
N THR A 321 -49.22 -12.74 -25.25
CA THR A 321 -49.09 -13.61 -24.07
C THR A 321 -48.93 -12.79 -22.79
N ALA A 322 -50.00 -12.14 -22.35
CA ALA A 322 -50.07 -11.51 -21.04
C ALA A 322 -51.43 -11.80 -20.41
N LEU A 323 -51.56 -12.93 -19.75
CA LEU A 323 -52.55 -13.08 -18.70
C LEU A 323 -52.18 -14.23 -17.76
N THR A 324 -52.38 -13.92 -16.48
CA THR A 324 -52.52 -14.79 -15.30
C THR A 324 -51.33 -14.89 -14.35
N ILE A 325 -51.69 -14.60 -13.09
CA ILE A 325 -51.03 -14.84 -11.80
C ILE A 325 -50.13 -13.71 -11.28
N LEU A 326 -50.78 -12.61 -10.89
CA LEU A 326 -50.43 -11.84 -9.69
C LEU A 326 -51.60 -11.96 -8.72
N GLU A 327 -51.45 -12.75 -7.67
CA GLU A 327 -52.19 -12.57 -6.43
C GLU A 327 -51.40 -13.22 -5.27
N ASN A 328 -51.29 -12.47 -4.17
CA ASN A 328 -50.78 -12.85 -2.86
C ASN A 328 -49.25 -12.95 -2.69
N VAL A 329 -48.62 -11.88 -2.21
CA VAL A 329 -48.16 -11.75 -0.81
C VAL A 329 -47.75 -10.29 -0.54
N SER A 330 -48.47 -9.66 0.39
CA SER A 330 -48.17 -8.34 0.96
C SER A 330 -46.86 -8.35 1.76
N PHE A 331 -45.97 -7.39 1.47
CA PHE A 331 -44.84 -7.07 2.35
C PHE A 331 -45.27 -6.02 3.38
N ASN A 332 -45.42 -6.43 4.64
CA ASN A 332 -45.43 -5.52 5.77
C ASN A 332 -44.01 -4.98 6.01
N ARG A 333 -43.85 -3.65 6.02
CA ARG A 333 -42.72 -2.97 6.67
C ARG A 333 -42.84 -3.13 8.19
N PRO A 334 -41.69 -3.15 8.90
CA PRO A 334 -41.57 -2.40 10.13
C PRO A 334 -40.55 -1.28 9.98
N THR A 335 -40.97 -0.10 10.43
CA THR A 335 -40.15 1.07 10.75
C THR A 335 -39.49 0.92 12.13
N SER A 336 -38.40 1.67 12.31
CA SER A 336 -37.72 2.10 13.55
C SER A 336 -36.50 1.31 14.04
N GLN A 337 -35.40 2.07 14.08
CA GLN A 337 -34.26 2.06 15.00
C GLN A 337 -34.10 0.86 15.95
N GLU A 338 -33.00 0.13 15.78
CA GLU A 338 -32.16 -0.25 16.92
C GLU A 338 -30.72 -0.54 16.49
N SER A 339 -29.82 -0.15 17.38
CA SER A 339 -28.37 -0.09 17.29
C SER A 339 -27.65 -1.44 17.20
N GLY A 340 -26.58 -1.48 16.42
CA GLY A 340 -25.31 -2.15 16.74
C GLY A 340 -25.33 -3.65 17.06
N LYS A 341 -24.87 -4.47 16.10
CA LYS A 341 -24.06 -5.68 16.32
C LYS A 341 -23.46 -6.15 14.99
N VAL A 342 -22.16 -5.93 14.82
CA VAL A 342 -21.35 -6.60 13.78
C VAL A 342 -21.07 -8.01 14.29
N ALA A 343 -21.57 -9.02 13.58
CA ALA A 343 -21.19 -10.40 13.84
C ALA A 343 -19.76 -10.62 13.32
N ILE A 344 -18.79 -10.70 14.24
CA ILE A 344 -17.45 -11.19 13.96
C ILE A 344 -17.57 -12.72 13.85
N VAL A 345 -17.47 -13.25 12.63
CA VAL A 345 -17.32 -14.70 12.42
C VAL A 345 -15.89 -15.06 12.78
N ASN A 346 -15.74 -15.81 13.87
CA ASN A 346 -14.46 -16.28 14.37
C ASN A 346 -13.92 -17.41 13.47
N TYR A 347 -12.77 -17.18 12.82
CA TYR A 347 -12.18 -18.04 11.79
C TYR A 347 -11.37 -19.22 12.35
N SER A 348 -11.73 -19.73 13.54
CA SER A 348 -10.95 -20.74 14.27
C SER A 348 -11.63 -22.11 14.42
N GLN A 349 -12.83 -22.32 13.86
CA GLN A 349 -13.55 -23.61 13.96
C GLN A 349 -13.80 -24.34 12.63
N THR A 350 -13.29 -23.85 11.50
CA THR A 350 -13.47 -24.52 10.20
C THR A 350 -12.34 -25.47 9.81
N ILE A 351 -11.35 -25.69 10.69
CA ILE A 351 -10.25 -26.65 10.49
C ILE A 351 -10.36 -27.75 11.56
N SER A 352 -11.44 -28.54 11.52
CA SER A 352 -11.50 -29.80 12.28
C SER A 352 -12.48 -30.84 11.71
N LEU A 353 -12.86 -30.75 10.43
CA LEU A 353 -13.76 -31.75 9.80
C LEU A 353 -13.32 -32.18 8.38
N ALA A 354 -12.02 -32.15 8.10
CA ALA A 354 -11.44 -32.72 6.87
C ALA A 354 -10.72 -34.06 7.12
N LYS A 355 -11.27 -34.89 8.01
CA LYS A 355 -10.84 -36.28 8.21
C LYS A 355 -12.06 -37.20 8.33
N ASN A 356 -12.82 -37.36 7.25
CA ASN A 356 -13.61 -38.59 7.09
C ASN A 356 -13.85 -38.90 5.61
N LYS A 357 -13.38 -40.07 5.17
CA LYS A 357 -13.30 -40.48 3.76
C LYS A 357 -14.56 -41.17 3.21
N ASN A 358 -15.69 -41.13 3.93
CA ASN A 358 -16.90 -41.90 3.58
C ASN A 358 -18.16 -41.04 3.52
N PHE A 359 -18.15 -39.97 2.72
CA PHE A 359 -19.38 -39.22 2.40
C PHE A 359 -19.43 -38.83 0.92
N LEU A 360 -19.14 -39.81 0.05
CA LEU A 360 -19.28 -39.70 -1.40
C LEU A 360 -19.96 -40.95 -1.94
N THR A 361 -21.24 -41.14 -1.64
CA THR A 361 -22.13 -41.97 -2.45
C THR A 361 -23.58 -41.55 -2.20
N ASN A 362 -24.32 -41.40 -3.30
CA ASN A 362 -25.75 -41.09 -3.39
C ASN A 362 -26.12 -39.61 -3.24
N PHE A 363 -26.09 -38.88 -4.36
CA PHE A 363 -27.25 -38.15 -4.90
C PHE A 363 -26.88 -37.53 -6.27
N SER A 364 -27.36 -38.16 -7.33
CA SER A 364 -27.59 -37.59 -8.67
C SER A 364 -28.54 -38.57 -9.37
N PRO A 365 -29.57 -38.13 -10.13
CA PRO A 365 -29.52 -36.96 -11.01
C PRO A 365 -30.80 -36.10 -11.01
N LEU A 366 -30.69 -34.77 -10.80
CA LEU A 366 -31.69 -33.78 -11.23
C LEU A 366 -31.13 -32.37 -10.98
N LEU A 367 -30.19 -31.93 -11.83
CA LEU A 367 -29.78 -30.52 -11.94
C LEU A 367 -29.07 -30.32 -13.30
N GLN A 368 -29.76 -30.62 -14.40
CA GLN A 368 -29.49 -29.97 -15.68
C GLN A 368 -30.34 -28.69 -15.75
N ALA A 369 -29.99 -27.70 -14.94
CA ALA A 369 -30.39 -26.32 -15.16
C ALA A 369 -29.20 -25.60 -15.78
N LYS A 370 -29.38 -25.16 -17.03
CA LYS A 370 -28.39 -24.40 -17.81
C LYS A 370 -27.88 -23.22 -16.99
N SER A 371 -26.63 -23.30 -16.55
CA SER A 371 -25.91 -22.20 -15.93
C SER A 371 -25.69 -21.10 -16.97
N SER A 372 -26.55 -20.08 -16.96
CA SER A 372 -26.17 -18.77 -17.47
C SER A 372 -25.11 -18.20 -16.53
N THR A 373 -23.85 -18.42 -16.88
CA THR A 373 -22.70 -17.82 -16.20
C THR A 373 -22.78 -16.31 -16.29
N GLN A 374 -23.41 -15.68 -15.30
CA GLN A 374 -23.27 -14.26 -15.03
C GLN A 374 -21.84 -14.03 -14.54
N LYS A 375 -20.97 -13.71 -15.50
CA LYS A 375 -19.55 -13.44 -15.35
C LYS A 375 -19.34 -12.21 -14.45
N ARG A 376 -19.35 -12.40 -13.13
CA ARG A 376 -18.86 -11.40 -12.15
C ARG A 376 -17.34 -11.28 -12.31
N ARG A 377 -16.91 -10.43 -13.24
CA ARG A 377 -15.51 -9.98 -13.37
C ARG A 377 -15.18 -9.05 -12.19
N ASN A 378 -14.39 -9.54 -11.24
CA ASN A 378 -13.66 -8.76 -10.23
C ASN A 378 -12.15 -8.89 -10.55
N ARG A 379 -11.23 -7.95 -10.33
CA ARG A 379 -11.16 -6.48 -10.07
C ARG A 379 -9.66 -6.28 -9.75
N LYS A 380 -8.86 -5.52 -10.52
CA LYS A 380 -7.45 -5.19 -10.20
C LYS A 380 -7.30 -3.68 -10.04
N VAL A 381 -7.57 -3.09 -8.86
CA VAL A 381 -7.41 -1.63 -8.67
C VAL A 381 -7.57 -1.21 -7.18
N ASP A 382 -6.88 -0.15 -6.75
CA ASP A 382 -6.65 0.17 -5.34
C ASP A 382 -7.16 1.57 -4.91
N VAL A 383 -7.00 2.62 -5.73
CA VAL A 383 -7.60 3.95 -5.47
C VAL A 383 -8.33 4.46 -6.72
N ARG A 384 -9.04 5.60 -6.67
CA ARG A 384 -9.70 6.26 -7.82
C ARG A 384 -9.58 7.77 -7.79
N GLY A 385 -9.51 8.38 -8.98
CA GLY A 385 -9.54 9.83 -9.16
C GLY A 385 -8.16 10.47 -9.05
N ASP A 386 -8.02 11.40 -8.13
CA ASP A 386 -6.85 12.25 -7.97
C ASP A 386 -5.92 11.73 -6.87
N ALA A 387 -4.78 11.15 -7.25
CA ALA A 387 -3.76 10.64 -6.32
C ALA A 387 -2.98 11.74 -5.57
N TYR A 388 -3.26 13.02 -5.84
CA TYR A 388 -2.53 14.17 -5.29
C TYR A 388 -2.34 14.09 -3.77
N GLY A 389 -3.41 13.85 -3.01
CA GLY A 389 -3.37 13.87 -1.55
C GLY A 389 -2.44 12.82 -0.97
N MET A 390 -2.40 11.63 -1.59
CA MET A 390 -1.52 10.52 -1.21
C MET A 390 -0.05 10.85 -1.51
N LEU A 391 0.24 11.38 -2.70
CA LEU A 391 1.62 11.71 -3.08
C LEU A 391 2.15 12.97 -2.37
N ALA A 392 1.30 13.96 -2.11
CA ALA A 392 1.65 15.19 -1.41
C ALA A 392 1.90 14.98 0.09
N ALA A 393 1.36 13.89 0.65
CA ALA A 393 1.59 13.44 2.01
C ALA A 393 2.14 12.02 2.04
N HIS A 394 3.08 11.73 1.14
CA HIS A 394 3.78 10.46 1.10
C HIS A 394 4.42 10.19 2.48
N PRO A 395 4.33 8.94 3.00
CA PRO A 395 4.89 8.60 4.30
C PRO A 395 6.40 8.84 4.36
N LEU A 396 6.95 8.90 5.58
CA LEU A 396 8.40 8.99 5.83
C LEU A 396 9.10 7.67 5.48
N ALA A 397 9.17 7.39 4.18
CA ALA A 397 9.78 6.23 3.57
C ALA A 397 10.30 6.63 2.18
N PRO A 398 11.32 5.94 1.66
CA PRO A 398 11.78 6.17 0.30
C PRO A 398 10.67 5.81 -0.68
N LEU A 399 10.35 6.70 -1.63
CA LEU A 399 9.49 6.35 -2.76
C LEU A 399 10.23 5.33 -3.63
N VAL A 400 9.70 4.12 -3.79
CA VAL A 400 10.34 3.03 -4.54
C VAL A 400 9.74 2.89 -5.92
N SER A 401 8.42 3.00 -6.05
CA SER A 401 7.72 2.78 -7.31
C SER A 401 6.32 3.38 -7.33
N LEU A 402 5.86 3.71 -8.52
CA LEU A 402 4.49 4.15 -8.82
C LEU A 402 3.98 3.36 -10.04
N HIS A 403 2.69 3.13 -10.15
CA HIS A 403 2.14 2.29 -11.22
C HIS A 403 0.80 2.83 -11.76
N HIS A 404 0.44 2.48 -13.00
CA HIS A 404 -0.79 2.93 -13.69
C HIS A 404 -1.02 4.46 -13.70
N LEU A 405 0.05 5.24 -13.83
CA LEU A 405 -0.07 6.71 -13.90
C LEU A 405 -0.87 7.18 -15.13
N ASP A 406 -1.03 6.35 -16.17
CA ASP A 406 -1.85 6.62 -17.37
C ASP A 406 -3.36 6.57 -17.12
N HIS A 407 -3.80 5.98 -16.03
CA HIS A 407 -5.22 5.76 -15.74
C HIS A 407 -5.77 6.63 -14.61
N ILE A 408 -4.96 7.52 -14.05
CA ILE A 408 -5.33 8.44 -12.98
C ILE A 408 -5.48 9.89 -13.49
N GLU A 409 -6.08 10.78 -12.70
CA GLU A 409 -5.91 12.22 -12.99
C GLU A 409 -4.41 12.57 -12.95
N PRO A 410 -3.87 13.26 -13.97
CA PRO A 410 -2.43 13.56 -14.02
C PRO A 410 -1.93 14.15 -12.71
N ILE A 411 -0.90 13.52 -12.12
CA ILE A 411 -0.38 13.88 -10.79
C ILE A 411 0.05 15.35 -10.69
N SER A 412 0.37 15.98 -11.80
CA SER A 412 0.63 17.41 -11.91
C SER A 412 -0.06 17.98 -13.15
N PRO A 413 -0.49 19.25 -13.14
CA PRO A 413 -1.07 19.90 -14.31
C PRO A 413 -0.13 19.83 -15.50
N GLY A 414 -0.64 19.37 -16.63
CA GLY A 414 0.12 19.20 -17.87
C GLY A 414 0.33 20.47 -18.68
N GLY A 415 -0.19 21.62 -18.26
CA GLY A 415 -0.56 22.68 -19.19
C GLY A 415 -1.69 22.21 -20.11
N GLN A 416 -1.98 22.93 -21.20
CA GLN A 416 -3.05 22.58 -22.15
C GLN A 416 -2.81 21.27 -22.94
N HIS A 417 -1.62 20.64 -22.84
CA HIS A 417 -1.22 19.46 -23.65
C HIS A 417 -0.52 18.32 -22.89
N GLY A 418 -0.35 18.40 -21.56
CA GLY A 418 0.49 17.41 -20.86
C GLY A 418 -0.24 16.11 -20.58
N SER A 419 0.33 15.01 -21.08
CA SER A 419 -0.10 13.64 -20.82
C SER A 419 0.25 13.20 -19.37
N PRO A 420 -0.36 12.12 -18.84
CA PRO A 420 0.07 11.55 -17.57
C PRO A 420 1.56 11.14 -17.55
N LEU A 421 2.08 10.69 -18.70
CA LEU A 421 3.50 10.42 -18.89
C LEU A 421 4.37 11.68 -18.71
N ASP A 422 3.91 12.85 -19.18
CA ASP A 422 4.63 14.12 -18.98
C ASP A 422 4.65 14.54 -17.50
N ALA A 423 3.58 14.27 -16.77
CA ALA A 423 3.52 14.49 -15.33
C ALA A 423 4.51 13.57 -14.58
N ALA A 424 4.53 12.27 -14.91
CA ALA A 424 5.50 11.31 -14.40
C ALA A 424 6.95 11.72 -14.73
N ARG A 425 7.20 12.15 -15.97
CA ARG A 425 8.52 12.61 -16.41
C ARG A 425 9.04 13.78 -15.60
N ARG A 426 8.19 14.74 -15.20
CA ARG A 426 8.60 15.87 -14.33
C ARG A 426 9.08 15.37 -12.96
N LEU A 427 8.32 14.49 -12.33
CA LEU A 427 8.67 13.88 -11.04
C LEU A 427 10.00 13.11 -11.13
N VAL A 428 10.14 12.24 -12.14
CA VAL A 428 11.35 11.43 -12.33
C VAL A 428 12.57 12.30 -12.67
N ARG A 429 12.41 13.38 -13.44
CA ARG A 429 13.51 14.32 -13.70
C ARG A 429 13.99 15.01 -12.42
N ALA A 430 13.08 15.40 -11.53
CA ALA A 430 13.47 15.97 -10.23
C ALA A 430 14.15 14.93 -9.34
N SER A 431 13.64 13.70 -9.31
CA SER A 431 14.21 12.62 -8.50
C SER A 431 15.63 12.23 -8.90
N ARG A 432 16.03 12.42 -10.17
CA ARG A 432 17.43 12.25 -10.61
C ARG A 432 18.42 13.18 -9.91
N LEU A 433 17.97 14.31 -9.35
CA LEU A 433 18.84 15.23 -8.59
C LEU A 433 19.05 14.76 -7.15
N ASP A 434 17.98 14.34 -6.48
CA ASP A 434 17.97 13.90 -5.08
C ASP A 434 16.86 12.86 -4.83
N GLN A 435 17.12 11.62 -5.23
CA GLN A 435 16.09 10.57 -5.22
C GLN A 435 15.61 10.23 -3.81
N ALA A 436 16.54 10.22 -2.84
CA ALA A 436 16.24 9.99 -1.43
C ALA A 436 15.27 11.01 -0.85
N ARG A 437 15.22 12.24 -1.42
CA ARG A 437 14.30 13.30 -1.00
C ARG A 437 12.96 13.30 -1.74
N SER A 438 12.77 12.44 -2.74
CA SER A 438 11.54 12.41 -3.54
C SER A 438 10.30 12.21 -2.66
N LEU A 439 9.33 13.11 -2.82
CA LEU A 439 8.07 13.19 -2.06
C LEU A 439 8.21 13.40 -0.55
N GLN A 440 9.43 13.61 -0.04
CA GLN A 440 9.61 13.79 1.40
C GLN A 440 9.00 15.10 1.86
N GLN A 441 8.28 15.01 2.97
CA GLN A 441 7.58 16.14 3.54
C GLN A 441 8.52 17.06 4.31
N ALA A 442 8.26 18.37 4.28
CA ALA A 442 8.82 19.33 5.21
C ALA A 442 7.76 20.38 5.55
N PHE A 443 7.59 20.67 6.85
CA PHE A 443 6.58 21.62 7.33
C PHE A 443 7.26 22.84 7.95
N CYS A 444 6.89 24.02 7.49
CA CYS A 444 7.37 25.29 8.05
C CYS A 444 6.24 26.29 8.21
N TYR A 445 6.51 27.32 9.00
CA TYR A 445 5.54 28.37 9.28
C TYR A 445 6.07 29.73 8.86
N GLN A 446 5.36 30.38 7.92
CA GLN A 446 5.65 31.75 7.54
C GLN A 446 4.87 32.70 8.45
N ARG A 447 5.60 33.49 9.23
CA ARG A 447 5.02 34.52 10.10
C ARG A 447 5.07 35.89 9.41
N GLY A 448 4.00 36.64 9.56
CA GLY A 448 3.91 38.06 9.22
C GLY A 448 3.25 38.84 10.36
N PRO A 449 3.06 40.16 10.22
CA PRO A 449 2.54 40.99 11.31
C PRO A 449 1.16 40.59 11.85
N ARG A 450 0.30 40.01 11.00
CA ARG A 450 -1.08 39.61 11.35
C ARG A 450 -1.49 38.24 10.81
N TYR A 451 -0.52 37.42 10.41
CA TYR A 451 -0.80 36.10 9.86
C TYR A 451 0.29 35.10 10.23
N THR A 452 -0.13 33.84 10.36
CA THR A 452 0.75 32.69 10.38
C THR A 452 0.25 31.71 9.33
N TRP A 453 1.10 31.40 8.36
CA TRP A 453 0.80 30.42 7.32
C TRP A 453 1.52 29.13 7.60
N SER A 454 0.91 28.02 7.18
CA SER A 454 1.58 26.72 7.17
C SER A 454 2.02 26.40 5.75
N VAL A 455 3.25 25.96 5.60
CA VAL A 455 3.87 25.58 4.34
C VAL A 455 4.19 24.09 4.43
N SER A 456 3.53 23.29 3.60
CA SER A 456 3.79 21.85 3.48
C SER A 456 4.44 21.58 2.14
N VAL A 457 5.71 21.23 2.18
CA VAL A 457 6.51 20.85 1.01
C VAL A 457 6.44 19.34 0.84
N SER A 458 6.22 18.87 -0.39
CA SER A 458 6.51 17.51 -0.87
C SER A 458 7.57 17.64 -1.94
N TRP A 459 8.83 17.38 -1.57
CA TRP A 459 9.96 17.75 -2.42
C TRP A 459 9.92 17.04 -3.78
N GLY A 460 10.24 17.77 -4.86
CA GLY A 460 10.15 17.28 -6.23
C GLY A 460 8.72 17.12 -6.79
N TYR A 461 7.67 17.47 -6.03
CA TYR A 461 6.28 17.29 -6.48
C TYR A 461 5.39 18.53 -6.30
N THR A 462 5.09 18.93 -5.06
CA THR A 462 4.16 20.03 -4.78
C THR A 462 4.50 20.79 -3.50
N VAL A 463 4.03 22.03 -3.40
CA VAL A 463 3.98 22.80 -2.15
C VAL A 463 2.55 23.24 -1.89
N GLN A 464 2.11 23.08 -0.64
CA GLN A 464 0.81 23.53 -0.15
C GLN A 464 1.02 24.70 0.82
N LEU A 465 0.40 25.84 0.52
CA LEU A 465 0.40 27.02 1.39
C LEU A 465 -1.00 27.17 1.98
N TYR A 466 -1.10 27.02 3.29
CA TYR A 466 -2.32 27.22 4.06
C TYR A 466 -2.26 28.63 4.67
N PRO A 467 -3.18 29.55 4.30
CA PRO A 467 -3.27 30.88 4.92
C PRO A 467 -3.69 30.89 6.40
N TRP A 468 -3.42 29.82 7.15
CA TRP A 468 -3.66 29.66 8.57
C TRP A 468 -2.66 28.67 9.18
N ALA A 469 -2.59 28.62 10.50
CA ALA A 469 -1.75 27.67 11.23
C ALA A 469 -2.41 26.28 11.25
N VAL A 470 -1.66 25.26 10.87
CA VAL A 470 -2.06 23.85 10.82
C VAL A 470 -0.99 23.04 11.55
N ALA A 471 -1.41 22.13 12.43
CA ALA A 471 -0.47 21.32 13.18
C ALA A 471 0.27 20.31 12.26
N PRO A 472 1.53 19.94 12.57
CA PRO A 472 2.30 18.97 11.76
C PRO A 472 1.57 17.64 11.58
N HIS A 473 1.03 17.07 12.68
CA HIS A 473 0.29 15.81 12.64
C HIS A 473 -0.94 15.85 11.70
N GLU A 474 -1.55 17.02 11.46
CA GLU A 474 -2.62 17.14 10.47
C GLU A 474 -2.08 17.24 9.04
N LEU A 475 -0.94 17.91 8.83
CA LEU A 475 -0.28 18.05 7.52
C LEU A 475 0.27 16.72 6.99
N GLU A 476 0.60 15.80 7.89
CA GLU A 476 1.01 14.42 7.58
C GLU A 476 -0.14 13.57 7.08
N VAL A 477 -1.38 13.90 7.46
CA VAL A 477 -2.54 13.14 7.01
C VAL A 477 -2.89 13.54 5.57
N PRO A 478 -2.91 12.58 4.61
CA PRO A 478 -3.26 12.86 3.23
C PRO A 478 -4.67 13.41 3.12
N LEU A 479 -4.82 14.44 2.29
CA LEU A 479 -6.14 14.95 1.92
C LEU A 479 -6.85 13.91 1.06
N ARG A 480 -8.14 13.69 1.33
CA ARG A 480 -8.96 12.76 0.56
C ARG A 480 -9.33 13.36 -0.81
N THR A 481 -8.38 13.29 -1.75
CA THR A 481 -8.56 13.63 -3.17
C THR A 481 -8.97 12.43 -4.01
N PHE A 482 -8.81 11.23 -3.46
CA PHE A 482 -9.07 9.95 -4.10
C PHE A 482 -10.25 9.23 -3.41
N LYS A 483 -10.79 8.21 -4.09
CA LYS A 483 -11.87 7.33 -3.63
C LYS A 483 -11.38 5.89 -3.58
N THR A 484 -12.06 5.03 -2.83
CA THR A 484 -11.83 3.57 -2.89
C THR A 484 -12.21 3.03 -4.26
N TRP A 485 -11.46 2.04 -4.74
CA TRP A 485 -11.75 1.43 -6.03
C TRP A 485 -13.14 0.80 -6.15
N ARG A 486 -13.50 -0.10 -5.22
CA ARG A 486 -14.62 -1.03 -5.44
C ARG A 486 -15.96 -0.33 -5.29
N SER A 487 -16.05 0.51 -4.26
CA SER A 487 -17.29 1.09 -3.75
C SER A 487 -17.45 2.57 -4.10
N TRP A 488 -16.44 3.21 -4.72
CA TRP A 488 -16.41 4.67 -4.95
C TRP A 488 -16.62 5.50 -3.67
N ALA A 489 -16.41 4.86 -2.53
CA ALA A 489 -16.56 5.45 -1.22
C ALA A 489 -15.33 6.27 -0.85
N ASP A 490 -15.49 7.01 0.23
CA ASP A 490 -14.47 7.84 0.85
C ASP A 490 -13.52 7.06 1.78
N GLY A 491 -13.58 5.73 1.72
CA GLY A 491 -12.84 4.79 2.57
C GLY A 491 -13.59 3.46 2.70
N PRO A 492 -13.02 2.48 3.42
CA PRO A 492 -11.78 2.58 4.19
C PRO A 492 -10.51 2.40 3.34
N PHE A 493 -9.43 3.08 3.74
CA PHE A 493 -8.06 2.92 3.22
C PHE A 493 -7.16 2.34 4.31
N VAL A 494 -5.99 1.80 3.95
CA VAL A 494 -5.03 1.24 4.93
C VAL A 494 -4.29 2.31 5.73
N PHE A 495 -4.58 3.59 5.45
CA PHE A 495 -4.04 4.75 6.13
C PHE A 495 -5.14 5.79 6.36
N ASN A 496 -4.92 6.69 7.32
CA ASN A 496 -5.86 7.76 7.65
C ASN A 496 -5.89 8.82 6.55
N THR A 497 -7.08 9.37 6.29
CA THR A 497 -7.25 10.51 5.39
C THR A 497 -8.00 11.62 6.08
N ARG A 498 -7.79 12.87 5.66
CA ARG A 498 -8.53 14.03 6.16
C ARG A 498 -9.43 14.63 5.07
N PRO A 499 -10.60 15.17 5.44
CA PRO A 499 -11.54 15.74 4.48
C PRO A 499 -10.94 16.88 3.66
N LEU A 500 -11.38 17.00 2.41
CA LEU A 500 -11.04 18.10 1.53
C LEU A 500 -12.24 19.08 1.47
N SER A 501 -12.10 20.27 2.05
CA SER A 501 -13.09 21.33 1.86
C SER A 501 -13.02 21.88 0.43
N ARG A 502 -14.12 21.77 -0.31
CA ARG A 502 -14.22 22.25 -1.71
C ARG A 502 -15.08 23.50 -1.83
N ASP A 503 -16.06 23.68 -0.93
CA ASP A 503 -17.13 24.66 -1.11
C ASP A 503 -16.90 25.99 -0.37
N ASP A 504 -16.01 26.00 0.63
CA ASP A 504 -15.63 27.21 1.36
C ASP A 504 -14.31 27.78 0.81
N ALA A 505 -14.39 28.95 0.15
CA ALA A 505 -13.23 29.68 -0.38
C ALA A 505 -12.20 30.00 0.71
N CYS A 506 -12.64 30.28 1.95
CA CYS A 506 -11.79 30.56 3.10
C CYS A 506 -11.31 29.30 3.84
N ALA A 507 -11.53 28.12 3.26
CA ALA A 507 -10.93 26.85 3.67
C ALA A 507 -10.02 26.25 2.57
N GLN A 508 -9.77 26.99 1.48
CA GLN A 508 -8.92 26.54 0.39
C GLN A 508 -7.45 26.92 0.61
N ARG A 509 -6.57 25.94 0.44
CA ARG A 509 -5.12 26.16 0.41
C ARG A 509 -4.66 26.54 -1.01
N ALA A 510 -3.59 27.31 -1.11
CA ALA A 510 -2.91 27.51 -2.37
C ALA A 510 -2.01 26.30 -2.67
N VAL A 511 -2.10 25.78 -3.89
CA VAL A 511 -1.33 24.61 -4.35
C VAL A 511 -0.34 25.06 -5.41
N PHE A 512 0.91 24.64 -5.30
CA PHE A 512 1.99 24.93 -6.23
C PHE A 512 2.57 23.62 -6.75
N PHE A 513 2.80 23.51 -8.06
CA PHE A 513 3.37 22.32 -8.69
C PHE A 513 4.77 22.58 -9.20
N LEU A 514 5.60 21.54 -9.21
CA LEU A 514 6.98 21.62 -9.67
C LEU A 514 7.03 22.16 -11.11
N SER A 515 7.75 23.26 -11.30
CA SER A 515 8.02 23.86 -12.60
C SER A 515 9.47 23.63 -13.04
N ALA A 516 10.43 23.65 -12.11
CA ALA A 516 11.85 23.43 -12.40
C ALA A 516 12.59 22.78 -11.22
N ALA A 517 13.66 22.04 -11.54
CA ALA A 517 14.57 21.45 -10.54
C ALA A 517 16.01 21.52 -11.05
N ARG A 518 16.95 21.95 -10.20
CA ARG A 518 18.38 22.08 -10.54
C ARG A 518 19.28 21.92 -9.32
N ASN A 519 20.57 21.68 -9.56
CA ASN A 519 21.57 21.81 -8.50
C ASN A 519 21.69 23.29 -8.11
N ASP A 520 21.79 23.56 -6.81
CA ASP A 520 22.04 24.91 -6.32
C ASP A 520 23.54 25.23 -6.43
N THR A 521 23.85 26.24 -7.25
CA THR A 521 25.22 26.74 -7.47
C THR A 521 25.54 28.00 -6.66
N SER A 522 24.55 28.54 -5.94
CA SER A 522 24.68 29.79 -5.18
C SER A 522 25.38 29.61 -3.83
N SER A 523 25.53 28.36 -3.37
CA SER A 523 26.23 27.99 -2.14
C SER A 523 27.76 28.08 -2.31
N ARG A 524 28.29 29.32 -2.35
CA ARG A 524 29.74 29.64 -2.29
C ARG A 524 30.30 29.44 -0.87
N GLY A 525 30.27 28.21 -0.35
CA GLY A 525 30.84 27.85 0.96
C GLY A 525 31.77 26.66 0.85
N ARG A 526 33.02 26.80 1.33
CA ARG A 526 34.03 25.73 1.41
C ARG A 526 33.44 24.45 2.01
N GLY A 527 33.39 23.37 1.21
CA GLY A 527 33.40 21.99 1.71
C GLY A 527 32.09 21.40 2.27
N ARG A 528 30.90 21.70 1.74
CA ARG A 528 29.65 21.01 2.15
C ARG A 528 28.79 20.56 0.96
N SER A 529 28.11 19.43 1.17
CA SER A 529 27.29 18.63 0.25
C SER A 529 26.54 19.42 -0.83
N ARG A 530 26.52 18.89 -2.06
CA ARG A 530 25.74 19.41 -3.21
C ARG A 530 24.31 19.74 -2.74
N ALA A 531 23.86 20.97 -2.92
CA ALA A 531 22.49 21.38 -2.61
C ALA A 531 21.61 21.34 -3.87
N THR A 532 20.30 21.26 -3.69
CA THR A 532 19.30 21.31 -4.75
C THR A 532 18.39 22.51 -4.57
N MET A 533 17.87 23.00 -5.69
CA MET A 533 16.82 23.99 -5.71
C MET A 533 15.69 23.55 -6.63
N THR A 534 14.47 23.53 -6.09
CA THR A 534 13.23 23.25 -6.83
C THR A 534 12.34 24.48 -6.82
N GLU A 535 11.73 24.78 -7.96
CA GLU A 535 10.79 25.88 -8.14
C GLU A 535 9.39 25.32 -8.39
N TYR A 536 8.39 25.97 -7.79
CA TYR A 536 6.99 25.57 -7.87
C TYR A 536 6.12 26.77 -8.24
N THR A 537 5.26 26.59 -9.23
CA THR A 537 4.35 27.63 -9.71
C THR A 537 2.93 27.37 -9.23
N ARG A 538 2.23 28.43 -8.84
CA ARG A 538 0.85 28.35 -8.33
C ARG A 538 -0.09 27.74 -9.36
N ARG A 539 -0.95 26.82 -8.93
CA ARG A 539 -2.07 26.32 -9.72
C ARG A 539 -3.06 27.46 -9.94
N VAL A 540 -3.39 27.73 -11.20
CA VAL A 540 -4.42 28.71 -11.56
C VAL A 540 -5.78 28.21 -11.09
N ALA A 541 -6.56 29.09 -10.46
CA ALA A 541 -7.92 28.77 -10.04
C ALA A 541 -8.83 28.57 -11.27
N LYS A 542 -9.88 27.76 -11.13
CA LYS A 542 -10.88 27.64 -12.19
C LYS A 542 -11.59 29.00 -12.37
N PRO A 543 -11.96 29.38 -13.61
CA PRO A 543 -12.77 30.59 -13.84
C PRO A 543 -14.05 30.56 -12.98
N GLY A 544 -14.36 31.67 -12.32
CA GLY A 544 -15.54 31.77 -11.43
C GLY A 544 -15.38 31.19 -10.02
N ALA A 545 -14.17 30.78 -9.62
CA ALA A 545 -13.91 30.38 -8.23
C ALA A 545 -14.08 31.58 -7.28
N LYS A 546 -14.81 31.39 -6.18
CA LYS A 546 -14.96 32.39 -5.12
C LYS A 546 -13.61 32.62 -4.43
N GLU A 547 -13.23 33.88 -4.25
CA GLU A 547 -12.03 34.26 -3.50
C GLU A 547 -12.38 34.58 -2.04
N CYS A 548 -11.42 34.36 -1.14
CA CYS A 548 -11.54 34.72 0.27
C CYS A 548 -10.95 36.10 0.52
N ASP A 549 -11.70 36.99 1.16
CA ASP A 549 -11.35 38.38 1.45
C ASP A 549 -10.53 38.56 2.75
N ARG A 550 -10.35 37.48 3.53
CA ARG A 550 -9.58 37.54 4.77
C ARG A 550 -8.13 38.01 4.51
N PRO A 551 -7.56 38.91 5.34
CA PRO A 551 -6.23 39.48 5.11
C PRO A 551 -5.11 38.45 4.89
N SER A 552 -5.19 37.32 5.59
CA SER A 552 -4.21 36.23 5.43
C SER A 552 -4.27 35.59 4.03
N PHE A 553 -5.47 35.45 3.46
CA PHE A 553 -5.68 34.90 2.11
C PHE A 553 -5.25 35.90 1.04
N LEU A 554 -5.57 37.18 1.20
CA LEU A 554 -5.10 38.25 0.32
C LEU A 554 -3.56 38.35 0.30
N ALA A 555 -2.91 38.21 1.45
CA ALA A 555 -1.45 38.22 1.50
C ALA A 555 -0.84 36.94 0.89
N ALA A 556 -1.51 35.79 1.00
CA ALA A 556 -1.07 34.53 0.39
C ALA A 556 -1.36 34.46 -1.12
N SER A 557 -2.36 35.18 -1.63
CA SER A 557 -2.69 35.21 -3.06
C SER A 557 -1.64 35.90 -3.91
N THR A 558 -0.84 36.81 -3.32
CA THR A 558 0.28 37.45 -4.02
C THR A 558 1.42 36.49 -4.33
N VAL A 559 1.51 35.34 -3.64
CA VAL A 559 2.61 34.38 -3.83
C VAL A 559 2.32 33.56 -5.08
N HIS A 560 3.12 33.75 -6.13
CA HIS A 560 2.99 33.04 -7.40
C HIS A 560 4.02 31.92 -7.55
N THR A 561 5.17 32.07 -6.89
CA THR A 561 6.30 31.14 -6.98
C THR A 561 6.79 30.77 -5.59
N VAL A 562 7.06 29.48 -5.39
CA VAL A 562 7.77 28.99 -4.20
C VAL A 562 9.09 28.39 -4.65
N ARG A 563 10.19 28.78 -4.00
CA ARG A 563 11.51 28.17 -4.21
C ARG A 563 11.95 27.40 -2.99
N VAL A 564 12.24 26.12 -3.16
CA VAL A 564 12.69 25.24 -2.09
C VAL A 564 14.16 24.91 -2.30
N PHE A 565 14.99 25.25 -1.31
CA PHE A 565 16.41 24.92 -1.26
C PHE A 565 16.61 23.80 -0.24
N ALA A 566 17.33 22.75 -0.62
CA ALA A 566 17.58 21.62 0.27
C ALA A 566 18.99 21.06 0.10
N PRO A 567 19.70 20.66 1.17
CA PRO A 567 20.91 19.85 1.03
C PRO A 567 20.55 18.51 0.38
N LYS A 568 21.42 17.94 -0.45
CA LYS A 568 21.16 16.59 -0.98
C LYS A 568 21.04 15.58 0.16
N MET A 569 19.95 14.83 0.19
CA MET A 569 19.68 13.82 1.22
C MET A 569 20.56 12.59 0.98
N SER A 570 21.19 12.06 2.03
CA SER A 570 21.95 10.81 1.88
C SER A 570 20.99 9.63 1.84
N PRO A 571 21.11 8.69 0.88
CA PRO A 571 20.32 7.46 0.89
C PRO A 571 20.48 6.62 2.18
N ASN A 572 21.63 6.74 2.85
CA ASN A 572 21.91 6.08 4.13
C ASN A 572 21.07 6.66 5.29
N GLU A 573 20.35 7.77 5.09
CA GLU A 573 19.37 8.21 6.09
C GLU A 573 18.22 7.21 6.23
N TRP A 574 17.93 6.40 5.19
CA TRP A 574 16.90 5.36 5.22
C TRP A 574 17.26 4.10 6.01
N THR A 575 18.52 3.95 6.42
CA THR A 575 18.93 2.88 7.34
C THR A 575 18.80 3.29 8.81
N ARG A 576 18.43 4.55 9.07
CA ARG A 576 18.20 5.10 10.41
C ARG A 576 16.70 5.22 10.65
N ALA A 577 16.32 5.48 11.91
CA ALA A 577 14.94 5.82 12.24
C ALA A 577 14.46 6.98 11.35
N PRO A 578 13.32 6.82 10.62
CA PRO A 578 12.83 7.86 9.74
C PRO A 578 12.59 9.18 10.48
N ARG A 579 13.14 10.27 9.96
CA ARG A 579 12.99 11.60 10.54
C ARG A 579 12.75 12.63 9.45
N ARG A 580 11.74 13.47 9.68
CA ARG A 580 11.48 14.61 8.81
C ARG A 580 12.59 15.65 8.95
N HIS A 581 12.95 16.31 7.84
CA HIS A 581 13.83 17.48 7.87
C HIS A 581 13.03 18.75 8.22
N CYS A 582 13.65 19.66 8.96
CA CYS A 582 13.04 20.92 9.34
C CYS A 582 13.20 21.95 8.22
N CYS A 583 12.43 23.03 8.28
CA CYS A 583 12.56 24.10 7.31
C CYS A 583 12.23 25.47 7.88
N SER A 584 12.73 26.50 7.18
CA SER A 584 12.45 27.91 7.45
C SER A 584 11.96 28.59 6.18
N THR A 585 11.11 29.60 6.33
CA THR A 585 10.55 30.35 5.20
C THR A 585 11.00 31.80 5.22
N LYS A 586 11.12 32.40 4.04
CA LYS A 586 11.39 33.82 3.85
C LYS A 586 10.60 34.33 2.65
N ARG A 587 9.76 35.34 2.86
CA ARG A 587 9.05 36.02 1.78
C ARG A 587 9.94 37.11 1.18
N THR A 588 9.98 37.22 -0.15
CA THR A 588 10.77 38.25 -0.83
C THR A 588 10.16 39.64 -0.62
N ARG A 589 10.95 40.69 -0.89
CA ARG A 589 10.54 42.10 -0.67
C ARG A 589 9.25 42.46 -1.41
N PHE A 590 9.06 41.94 -2.61
CA PHE A 590 7.86 42.17 -3.43
C PHE A 590 6.69 41.25 -3.08
N GLY A 591 6.89 40.26 -2.20
CA GLY A 591 5.83 39.37 -1.73
C GLY A 591 5.36 38.33 -2.73
N THR A 592 5.91 38.30 -3.95
CA THR A 592 5.53 37.40 -5.04
C THR A 592 6.17 36.02 -4.97
N GLU A 593 7.27 35.92 -4.23
CA GLU A 593 8.05 34.70 -4.08
C GLU A 593 8.21 34.34 -2.59
N LEU A 594 8.04 33.06 -2.30
CA LEU A 594 8.31 32.46 -0.99
C LEU A 594 9.50 31.50 -1.10
N GLU A 595 10.58 31.82 -0.41
CA GLU A 595 11.72 30.92 -0.25
C GLU A 595 11.49 29.98 0.93
N VAL A 596 11.77 28.70 0.74
CA VAL A 596 11.76 27.65 1.76
C VAL A 596 13.14 27.03 1.79
N ARG A 597 13.77 26.96 2.96
CA ARG A 597 15.07 26.31 3.15
C ARG A 597 14.91 25.10 4.06
N ILE A 598 15.07 23.91 3.49
CA ILE A 598 15.08 22.64 4.20
C ILE A 598 16.48 22.41 4.78
N ARG A 599 16.55 21.90 6.00
CA ARG A 599 17.78 21.58 6.71
C ARG A 599 17.55 20.46 7.72
N TYR A 600 18.65 19.89 8.21
CA TYR A 600 18.58 19.07 9.41
C TYR A 600 18.00 19.88 10.58
N CYS A 601 17.16 19.23 11.38
CA CYS A 601 16.56 19.85 12.55
C CYS A 601 17.63 20.14 13.60
N GLY A 602 17.51 21.31 14.23
CA GLY A 602 18.32 21.72 15.37
C GLY A 602 17.82 21.12 16.68
N ARG A 603 18.53 21.40 17.76
CA ARG A 603 18.13 20.98 19.11
C ARG A 603 16.79 21.63 19.49
N GLY A 604 15.84 20.82 19.95
CA GLY A 604 14.51 21.28 20.37
C GLY A 604 13.49 21.46 19.24
N GLU A 605 13.88 21.23 17.98
CA GLU A 605 12.92 21.18 16.87
C GLU A 605 12.34 19.77 16.74
N LEU A 606 11.01 19.68 16.60
CA LEU A 606 10.29 18.42 16.52
C LEU A 606 10.57 17.72 15.19
N THR A 607 11.24 16.57 15.26
CA THR A 607 11.55 15.69 14.12
C THR A 607 10.56 14.55 13.92
N THR A 608 9.75 14.28 14.95
CA THR A 608 8.78 13.19 14.99
C THR A 608 7.40 13.66 14.49
N PRO A 609 6.57 12.71 14.01
CA PRO A 609 5.14 12.91 13.76
C PRO A 609 4.42 13.69 14.86
#